data_AF-A0A1H2DM21-F1
#
_entry.id   AF-A0A1H2DM21-F1
#
_cell.length_a   1.000
_cell.length_b   1.000
_cell.length_c   1.000
_cell.angle_alpha   90.00
_cell.angle_beta   90.00
_cell.angle_gamma   90.00
#
_symmetry.space_group_name_H-M   'P 1'
#
loop_
_entity.id
_entity.type
_entity.pdbx_description
1 polymer ?
#
loop_
_entity_poly.entity_id
_entity_poly.type
_entity_poly.pdbx_seq_one_letter_code
_entity_poly.pdbx_strand_id
1 'polypeptide(L)'
;MAFFGDQKVASKISNPEVVAWAAEHPVEMAILQDLASQRLRRVKCRPSVTLAVLLQFRLIDGEAAREFSEGLYSGAGLQSGNPILALRDRLDRIREGKVNVSDRDLIGYFVMAWNHWRRGGNTSKLQMPRGGAWTRESFPEAV
;
A
#
# COMPACT_ATOMS: atom_id res chain seq x y z
N MET A 1 7.42 -10.95 -4.27
CA MET A 1 6.04 -11.49 -4.16
C MET A 1 5.12 -10.52 -4.89
N ALA A 2 4.29 -10.96 -5.84
CA ALA A 2 3.56 -10.05 -6.72
C ALA A 2 2.24 -9.58 -6.10
N PHE A 3 2.07 -8.26 -5.96
CA PHE A 3 0.85 -7.59 -5.51
C PHE A 3 -0.33 -7.67 -6.50
N PHE A 4 -0.08 -8.14 -7.73
CA PHE A 4 -1.09 -8.20 -8.78
C PHE A 4 -2.06 -9.38 -8.56
N GLY A 5 -3.34 -9.07 -8.33
CA GLY A 5 -4.43 -10.05 -8.26
C GLY A 5 -5.67 -9.61 -9.03
N ASP A 6 -6.20 -10.51 -9.88
CA ASP A 6 -7.53 -10.39 -10.47
C ASP A 6 -8.51 -11.20 -9.61
N GLN A 7 -9.32 -10.51 -8.80
CA GLN A 7 -10.23 -11.10 -7.79
C GLN A 7 -11.46 -11.79 -8.41
N LYS A 8 -11.27 -12.68 -9.40
CA LYS A 8 -12.25 -13.74 -9.70
C LYS A 8 -12.02 -15.01 -8.89
N VAL A 9 -10.91 -15.10 -8.14
CA VAL A 9 -10.50 -16.29 -7.38
C VAL A 9 -10.93 -16.24 -5.90
N ALA A 10 -11.47 -15.11 -5.43
CA ALA A 10 -11.74 -14.85 -4.01
C ALA A 10 -12.91 -15.66 -3.38
N SER A 11 -13.59 -16.54 -4.13
CA SER A 11 -14.71 -17.31 -3.58
C SER A 11 -14.32 -18.54 -2.73
N LYS A 12 -13.02 -18.83 -2.57
CA LYS A 12 -12.55 -20.08 -1.94
C LYS A 12 -11.81 -19.94 -0.60
N ILE A 13 -11.42 -18.74 -0.16
CA ILE A 13 -10.70 -18.60 1.12
C ILE A 13 -11.71 -18.46 2.25
N SER A 14 -11.75 -19.46 3.13
CA SER A 14 -12.65 -19.50 4.27
C SER A 14 -12.00 -18.90 5.53
N ASN A 15 -12.84 -18.45 6.48
CA ASN A 15 -12.33 -17.94 7.77
C ASN A 15 -11.46 -18.96 8.53
N PRO A 16 -11.80 -20.27 8.57
CA PRO A 16 -10.92 -21.28 9.18
C PRO A 16 -9.55 -21.36 8.53
N GLU A 17 -9.44 -21.26 7.20
CA GLU A 17 -8.15 -21.26 6.50
C GLU A 17 -7.34 -20.01 6.86
N VAL A 18 -7.98 -18.84 6.99
CA VAL A 18 -7.32 -17.61 7.45
C VAL A 18 -6.81 -17.76 8.88
N VAL A 19 -7.59 -18.37 9.78
CA VAL A 19 -7.17 -18.61 11.18
C VAL A 19 -6.01 -19.60 11.25
N ALA A 20 -6.07 -20.69 10.47
CA ALA A 20 -4.98 -21.66 10.40
C ALA A 20 -3.68 -21.00 9.87
N TRP A 21 -3.79 -20.23 8.79
CA TRP A 21 -2.67 -19.45 8.26
C TRP A 21 -2.10 -18.49 9.32
N ALA A 22 -2.96 -17.76 10.05
CA ALA A 22 -2.51 -16.83 11.09
C ALA A 22 -1.76 -17.55 12.23
N ALA A 23 -2.14 -18.78 12.57
CA ALA A 23 -1.45 -19.57 13.59
C ALA A 23 -0.06 -20.06 13.12
N GLU A 24 0.07 -20.35 11.83
CA GLU A 24 1.33 -20.81 11.21
C GLU A 24 2.30 -19.65 10.87
N HIS A 25 1.79 -18.41 10.85
CA HIS A 25 2.54 -17.21 10.48
C HIS A 25 2.62 -16.16 11.62
N PRO A 26 3.23 -16.50 12.77
CA PRO A 26 3.23 -15.64 13.94
C PRO A 26 4.01 -14.32 13.76
N VAL A 27 5.04 -14.31 12.90
CA VAL A 27 5.84 -13.11 12.63
C VAL A 27 5.02 -12.09 11.85
N GLU A 28 4.35 -12.53 10.79
CA GLU A 28 3.44 -11.71 10.00
C GLU A 28 2.28 -11.20 10.86
N MET A 29 1.73 -12.04 11.73
CA MET A 29 0.69 -11.62 12.67
C MET A 29 1.16 -10.57 13.68
N ALA A 30 2.38 -10.69 14.20
CA ALA A 30 2.96 -9.67 15.08
C ALA A 30 3.13 -8.32 14.33
N ILE A 31 3.61 -8.36 13.08
CA ILE A 31 3.73 -7.17 12.24
C ILE A 31 2.35 -6.57 11.94
N LEU A 32 1.36 -7.41 11.61
CA LEU A 32 0.00 -6.97 11.34
C LEU A 32 -0.62 -6.28 12.56
N GLN A 33 -0.41 -6.81 13.77
CA GLN A 33 -0.89 -6.20 15.01
C GLN A 33 -0.24 -4.83 15.26
N ASP A 34 1.07 -4.70 15.02
CA ASP A 34 1.79 -3.41 15.08
C ASP A 34 1.23 -2.39 14.08
N LEU A 35 1.03 -2.81 12.84
CA LEU A 35 0.52 -1.96 11.77
C LEU A 35 -0.97 -1.59 11.95
N ALA A 36 -1.78 -2.48 12.53
CA ALA A 36 -3.21 -2.30 12.76
C ALA A 36 -3.55 -1.30 13.90
N SER A 37 -2.62 -0.38 14.19
CA SER A 37 -2.80 0.69 15.17
C SER A 37 -3.85 1.72 14.74
N GLN A 38 -4.29 2.55 15.69
CA GLN A 38 -5.19 3.70 15.41
C GLN A 38 -4.61 4.67 14.36
N ARG A 39 -3.29 4.67 14.17
CA ARG A 39 -2.60 5.54 13.19
C ARG A 39 -2.93 5.16 11.76
N LEU A 40 -3.28 3.90 11.49
CA LEU A 40 -3.69 3.42 10.17
C LEU A 40 -4.87 4.24 9.61
N ARG A 41 -5.77 4.71 10.49
CA ARG A 41 -6.94 5.55 10.12
C ARG A 41 -6.56 6.92 9.56
N ARG A 42 -5.32 7.38 9.75
CA ARG A 42 -4.82 8.63 9.17
C ARG A 42 -4.55 8.52 7.68
N VAL A 43 -4.37 7.30 7.17
CA VAL A 43 -4.24 7.07 5.73
C VAL A 43 -5.63 7.11 5.11
N LYS A 44 -5.87 8.01 4.16
CA LYS A 44 -7.18 8.19 3.51
C LYS A 44 -7.50 7.07 2.49
N CYS A 45 -7.25 5.81 2.86
CA CYS A 45 -7.42 4.61 2.06
C CYS A 45 -8.17 3.53 2.85
N ARG A 46 -8.62 2.46 2.18
CA ARG A 46 -9.21 1.28 2.83
C ARG A 46 -8.18 0.66 3.80
N PRO A 47 -8.56 0.34 5.06
CA PRO A 47 -7.64 -0.25 6.03
C PRO A 47 -7.04 -1.58 5.57
N SER A 48 -7.83 -2.45 4.94
CA SER A 48 -7.38 -3.75 4.42
C SER A 48 -6.27 -3.61 3.39
N VAL A 49 -6.45 -2.72 2.41
CA VAL A 49 -5.44 -2.41 1.38
C VAL A 49 -4.19 -1.84 2.01
N THR A 50 -4.34 -0.85 2.90
CA THR A 50 -3.20 -0.18 3.55
C THR A 50 -2.39 -1.20 4.37
N LEU A 51 -3.07 -2.05 5.14
CA LEU A 51 -2.45 -3.06 5.98
C LEU A 51 -1.71 -4.12 5.14
N ALA A 52 -2.34 -4.62 4.08
CA ALA A 52 -1.72 -5.60 3.18
C ALA A 52 -0.43 -5.06 2.53
N VAL A 53 -0.46 -3.80 2.09
CA VAL A 53 0.70 -3.15 1.49
C VAL A 53 1.83 -2.93 2.50
N LEU A 54 1.51 -2.38 3.67
CA LEU A 54 2.52 -2.08 4.67
C LEU A 54 3.13 -3.37 5.27
N LEU A 55 2.36 -4.46 5.39
CA LEU A 55 2.91 -5.77 5.74
C LEU A 55 3.95 -6.20 4.71
N GLN A 56 3.63 -6.13 3.42
CA GLN A 56 4.57 -6.50 2.38
C GLN A 56 5.82 -5.62 2.37
N PHE A 57 5.70 -4.30 2.55
CA PHE A 57 6.87 -3.44 2.68
C PHE A 57 7.72 -3.81 3.91
N ARG A 58 7.09 -4.14 5.05
CA ARG A 58 7.79 -4.63 6.26
C ARG A 58 8.56 -5.92 6.00
N LEU A 59 8.03 -6.82 5.17
CA LEU A 59 8.69 -8.07 4.81
C LEU A 59 9.85 -7.87 3.82
N ILE A 60 9.80 -6.82 2.99
CA ILE A 60 10.90 -6.45 2.07
C ILE A 60 12.03 -5.76 2.84
N ASP A 61 11.71 -4.71 3.59
CA ASP A 61 12.67 -3.91 4.36
C ASP A 61 11.96 -3.28 5.57
N GLY A 62 12.18 -3.88 6.74
CA GLY A 62 11.47 -3.51 7.96
C GLY A 62 11.74 -2.08 8.41
N GLU A 63 12.96 -1.57 8.24
CA GLU A 63 13.36 -0.22 8.65
C GLU A 63 12.84 0.82 7.66
N ALA A 64 13.09 0.62 6.37
CA ALA A 64 12.61 1.53 5.34
C ALA A 64 11.07 1.62 5.34
N ALA A 65 10.40 0.49 5.59
CA ALA A 65 8.95 0.50 5.74
C ALA A 65 8.50 1.31 6.97
N ARG A 66 9.31 1.40 8.05
CA ARG A 66 8.92 2.12 9.29
C ARG A 66 8.92 3.60 8.99
N GLU A 67 10.00 4.06 8.37
CA GLU A 67 10.14 5.43 7.91
C GLU A 67 9.04 5.82 6.92
N PHE A 68 8.80 5.00 5.89
CA PHE A 68 7.73 5.23 4.93
C PHE A 68 6.36 5.29 5.60
N SER A 69 6.05 4.33 6.50
CA SER A 69 4.79 4.32 7.25
C SER A 69 4.63 5.54 8.15
N GLU A 70 5.70 6.00 8.79
CA GLU A 70 5.69 7.18 9.66
C GLU A 70 5.37 8.45 8.86
N GLY A 71 6.03 8.64 7.71
CA GLY A 71 5.70 9.72 6.78
C GLY A 71 4.26 9.64 6.30
N LEU A 72 3.78 8.41 5.99
CA LEU A 72 2.40 8.20 5.55
C LEU A 72 1.37 8.47 6.65
N TYR A 73 1.70 8.27 7.93
CA TYR A 73 0.78 8.53 9.06
C TYR A 73 0.81 9.98 9.53
N SER A 74 2.00 10.56 9.67
CA SER A 74 2.17 11.91 10.24
C SER A 74 2.00 12.99 9.18
N GLY A 75 2.53 12.76 7.96
CA GLY A 75 2.72 13.81 6.95
C GLY A 75 3.76 14.87 7.36
N ALA A 76 4.43 14.71 8.49
CA ALA A 76 5.38 15.70 9.00
C ALA A 76 6.71 15.64 8.22
N GLY A 77 7.30 16.80 7.96
CA GLY A 77 8.59 16.89 7.26
C GLY A 77 8.54 16.54 5.77
N LEU A 78 7.37 16.25 5.20
CA LEU A 78 7.25 15.96 3.77
C LEU A 78 7.20 17.25 2.96
N GLN A 79 8.24 17.49 2.16
CA GLN A 79 8.32 18.64 1.26
C GLN A 79 7.74 18.33 -0.13
N SER A 80 7.51 19.38 -0.93
CA SER A 80 7.11 19.24 -2.32
C SER A 80 8.08 18.34 -3.09
N GLY A 81 7.53 17.40 -3.88
CA GLY A 81 8.32 16.40 -4.60
C GLY A 81 8.57 15.10 -3.81
N ASN A 82 8.23 15.05 -2.52
CA ASN A 82 8.32 13.80 -1.75
C ASN A 82 7.26 12.78 -2.23
N PRO A 83 7.65 11.54 -2.62
CA PRO A 83 6.71 10.55 -3.12
C PRO A 83 5.62 10.13 -2.12
N ILE A 84 5.91 10.16 -0.81
CA ILE A 84 4.94 9.86 0.25
C ILE A 84 3.86 10.94 0.29
N LEU A 85 4.24 12.21 0.10
CA LEU A 85 3.28 13.32 0.01
C LEU A 85 2.41 13.17 -1.23
N ALA A 86 3.01 12.85 -2.38
CA ALA A 86 2.27 12.61 -3.61
C ALA A 86 1.24 11.47 -3.48
N LEU A 87 1.56 10.42 -2.73
CA LEU A 87 0.63 9.35 -2.39
C LEU A 87 -0.52 9.85 -1.51
N ARG A 88 -0.23 10.59 -0.43
CA ARG A 88 -1.24 11.17 0.45
C ARG A 88 -2.21 12.04 -0.34
N ASP A 89 -1.70 12.99 -1.12
CA ASP A 89 -2.52 13.87 -1.95
C ASP A 89 -3.36 13.11 -2.97
N ARG A 90 -2.86 11.99 -3.50
CA ARG A 90 -3.62 11.16 -4.44
C ARG A 90 -4.79 10.47 -3.75
N LEU A 91 -4.57 9.89 -2.57
CA LEU A 91 -5.61 9.23 -1.78
C LEU A 91 -6.67 10.24 -1.31
N ASP A 92 -6.24 11.44 -0.91
CA ASP A 92 -7.11 12.55 -0.53
C ASP A 92 -8.06 12.91 -1.68
N ARG A 93 -7.52 13.13 -2.89
CA ARG A 93 -8.34 13.43 -4.08
C ARG A 93 -9.30 12.31 -4.45
N ILE A 94 -8.90 11.04 -4.34
CA ILE A 94 -9.78 9.90 -4.59
C ILE A 94 -10.96 9.91 -3.62
N ARG A 95 -10.69 10.14 -2.33
CA ARG A 95 -11.72 10.17 -1.28
C ARG A 95 -12.66 11.36 -1.43
N GLU A 96 -12.12 12.56 -1.64
CA GLU A 96 -12.89 13.80 -1.80
C GLU A 96 -13.71 13.79 -3.10
N GLY A 97 -13.13 13.29 -4.19
CA GLY A 97 -13.81 13.12 -5.47
C GLY A 97 -14.82 11.97 -5.50
N LYS A 98 -14.92 11.16 -4.43
CA LYS A 98 -15.77 9.96 -4.34
C LYS A 98 -15.57 9.01 -5.53
N VAL A 99 -14.34 8.95 -6.05
CA VAL A 99 -14.01 8.13 -7.21
C VAL A 99 -13.93 6.67 -6.78
N ASN A 100 -14.64 5.79 -7.49
CA ASN A 100 -14.50 4.36 -7.24
C ASN A 100 -13.20 3.87 -7.88
N VAL A 101 -12.29 3.34 -7.07
CA VAL A 101 -10.96 2.88 -7.49
C VAL A 101 -10.82 1.43 -7.04
N SER A 102 -10.26 0.56 -7.87
CA SER A 102 -10.08 -0.85 -7.49
C SER A 102 -9.00 -1.00 -6.40
N ASP A 103 -9.02 -2.12 -5.65
CA ASP A 103 -7.94 -2.42 -4.70
C ASP A 103 -6.58 -2.47 -5.42
N ARG A 104 -6.55 -3.05 -6.62
CA ARG A 104 -5.36 -3.13 -7.48
C ARG A 104 -4.79 -1.74 -7.76
N ASP A 105 -5.63 -0.79 -8.17
CA ASP A 105 -5.15 0.54 -8.51
C ASP A 105 -4.61 1.28 -7.28
N LEU A 106 -5.27 1.12 -6.12
CA LEU A 106 -4.77 1.64 -4.87
C LEU A 106 -3.39 1.06 -4.55
N ILE A 107 -3.24 -0.27 -4.58
CA ILE A 107 -1.95 -0.94 -4.33
C ILE A 107 -0.89 -0.42 -5.31
N GLY A 108 -1.23 -0.27 -6.60
CA GLY A 108 -0.32 0.27 -7.61
C GLY A 108 0.22 1.66 -7.25
N TYR A 109 -0.62 2.57 -6.74
CA TYR A 109 -0.15 3.88 -6.26
C TYR A 109 0.82 3.76 -5.09
N PHE A 110 0.54 2.89 -4.12
CA PHE A 110 1.44 2.69 -3.00
C PHE A 110 2.80 2.17 -3.47
N VAL A 111 2.82 1.15 -4.33
CA VAL A 111 4.07 0.54 -4.80
C VAL A 111 4.87 1.53 -5.65
N MET A 112 4.23 2.34 -6.50
CA MET A 112 4.92 3.42 -7.20
C MET A 112 5.58 4.41 -6.24
N ALA A 113 4.84 4.90 -5.23
CA ALA A 113 5.34 5.86 -4.27
C ALA A 113 6.52 5.28 -3.47
N TRP A 114 6.39 4.04 -3.01
CA TRP A 114 7.44 3.28 -2.35
C TRP A 114 8.70 3.16 -3.21
N ASN A 115 8.56 2.75 -4.46
CA ASN A 115 9.69 2.59 -5.38
C ASN A 115 10.39 3.92 -5.67
N HIS A 116 9.64 4.99 -5.88
CA HIS A 116 10.22 6.32 -6.07
C HIS A 116 10.98 6.76 -4.81
N TRP A 117 10.41 6.55 -3.63
CA TRP A 117 11.02 6.91 -2.36
C TRP A 117 12.28 6.09 -2.06
N ARG A 118 12.25 4.76 -2.23
CA ARG A 118 13.43 3.87 -2.04
C ARG A 118 14.60 4.22 -2.96
N ARG A 119 14.32 4.76 -4.15
CA ARG A 119 15.35 5.19 -5.12
C ARG A 119 15.89 6.59 -4.83
N GLY A 120 15.45 7.25 -3.76
CA GLY A 120 15.76 8.66 -3.49
C GLY A 120 15.20 9.62 -4.54
N GLY A 121 14.21 9.18 -5.31
CA GLY A 121 13.61 9.95 -6.38
C GLY A 121 12.57 10.95 -5.88
N ASN A 122 12.36 12.00 -6.66
CA ASN A 122 11.31 12.99 -6.42
C ASN A 122 10.15 12.76 -7.39
N THR A 123 8.92 12.71 -6.86
CA THR A 123 7.72 12.76 -7.70
C THR A 123 6.66 13.62 -7.02
N SER A 124 6.13 14.58 -7.77
CA SER A 124 5.03 15.43 -7.33
C SER A 124 3.65 14.85 -7.66
N LYS A 125 3.59 13.86 -8.56
CA LYS A 125 2.33 13.24 -9.01
C LYS A 125 2.51 11.77 -9.33
N LEU A 126 1.61 10.95 -8.81
CA LEU A 126 1.49 9.54 -9.16
C LEU A 126 0.49 9.38 -10.31
N GLN A 127 0.98 9.02 -11.49
CA GLN A 127 0.15 8.80 -12.68
C GLN A 127 -0.05 7.31 -12.94
N MET A 128 -1.25 6.94 -13.40
CA MET A 128 -1.49 5.58 -13.88
C MET A 128 -0.71 5.32 -15.17
N PRO A 129 -0.40 4.04 -15.48
CA PRO A 129 0.20 3.66 -16.74
C PRO A 129 -0.69 4.07 -17.93
N ARG A 130 -0.05 4.25 -19.09
CA ARG A 130 -0.73 4.55 -20.36
C ARG A 130 -1.78 3.46 -20.63
N GLY A 131 -3.05 3.84 -20.72
CA GLY A 131 -4.18 2.91 -20.86
C GLY A 131 -5.18 2.95 -19.70
N GLY A 132 -4.85 3.63 -18.59
CA GLY A 132 -5.82 3.94 -17.53
C GLY A 132 -6.14 2.80 -16.57
N ALA A 133 -5.45 1.66 -16.64
CA ALA A 133 -5.58 0.53 -15.72
C ALA A 133 -4.25 -0.22 -15.59
N TRP A 134 -4.00 -0.81 -14.42
CA TRP A 134 -2.86 -1.71 -14.25
C TRP A 134 -3.14 -3.10 -14.83
N THR A 135 -2.29 -3.52 -15.76
CA THR A 135 -2.21 -4.89 -16.27
C THR A 135 -1.17 -5.70 -15.50
N ARG A 136 -1.12 -7.01 -15.69
CA ARG A 136 -0.10 -7.85 -15.05
C ARG A 136 1.30 -7.42 -15.44
N GLU A 137 1.49 -7.03 -16.70
CA GLU A 137 2.76 -6.65 -17.29
C GLU A 137 3.21 -5.24 -16.87
N SER A 138 2.25 -4.37 -16.55
CA SER A 138 2.52 -2.98 -16.16
C SER A 138 2.49 -2.75 -14.66
N PHE A 139 2.08 -3.74 -13.86
CA PHE A 139 2.00 -3.61 -12.42
C PHE A 139 3.41 -3.51 -11.81
N PRO A 140 3.67 -2.50 -10.96
CA PRO A 140 5.00 -2.30 -10.41
C PRO A 140 5.33 -3.36 -9.36
N GLU A 141 6.57 -3.84 -9.36
CA GLU A 141 7.10 -4.69 -8.29
C GLU A 141 7.69 -3.80 -7.18
N ALA A 142 7.40 -4.14 -5.93
CA ALA A 142 7.99 -3.43 -4.79
C ALA A 142 9.45 -3.84 -4.63
N VAL A 143 10.36 -2.85 -4.66
CA VAL A 143 11.82 -3.03 -4.44
C VAL A 143 12.21 -2.76 -3.00
#